data_AF-A0A381ZP20-F1
#
_entry.id   AF-A0A381ZP20-F1
#
_cell.length_a   1.000
_cell.length_b   1.000
_cell.length_c   1.000
_cell.angle_alpha   90.00
_cell.angle_beta   90.00
_cell.angle_gamma   90.00
#
_symmetry.space_group_name_H-M   'P 1'
#
loop_
_entity.id
_entity.type
_entity.pdbx_description
1 polymer ?
#
loop_
_entity_poly.entity_id
_entity_poly.type
_entity_poly.pdbx_seq_one_letter_code
_entity_poly.pdbx_strand_id
1 'polypeptide(L)'
;MSNLFRKSHFLGTKIRTIRKSNKLTLEDLSERCSEDNPKTAPSVSYLSMIENGKRLPSDDVLKQIANIFQKEPEWFLDENLDISVPIDATDEFKHFTLPLEPGFLYSKELLQGAIPELLEQTGISGKQFAQLLIRSYQEKNKNRFPDLEKSAEEIGNKKFPLDHNDLRHLYKKNGLKIKWFSQKTTETKPQARNKTLLRSFFESPSEVYVNKALKQDPERLKYDLSAHLGHKILHQGDGLRSAITSGDNEFGSNNQNLAATGNIHSQDVLSAWHDFESSFFAGALLCPKKPFSRYLVRNKHQILPAQQLKLSP
;
A
#
# COMPACT_ATOMS: atom_id res chain seq x y z
N MET A 1 -2.58 43.73 7.34
CA MET A 1 -1.99 42.50 7.93
C MET A 1 -3.01 41.39 8.26
N SER A 2 -4.29 41.69 8.56
CA SER A 2 -5.32 40.67 8.89
C SER A 2 -5.98 39.97 7.68
N ASN A 3 -5.84 40.52 6.46
CA ASN A 3 -6.51 39.99 5.25
C ASN A 3 -5.69 38.92 4.50
N LEU A 4 -4.36 38.90 4.66
CA LEU A 4 -3.50 37.93 3.98
C LEU A 4 -3.75 36.51 4.49
N PHE A 5 -3.96 36.36 5.81
CA PHE A 5 -4.16 35.06 6.47
C PHE A 5 -5.42 34.29 6.01
N ARG A 6 -6.47 34.98 5.55
CA ARG A 6 -7.69 34.33 5.03
C ARG A 6 -7.59 33.98 3.54
N LYS A 7 -6.72 34.65 2.78
CA LYS A 7 -6.59 34.49 1.32
C LYS A 7 -5.41 33.62 0.90
N SER A 8 -4.54 33.26 1.83
CA SER A 8 -3.31 32.52 1.54
C SER A 8 -3.46 30.99 1.51
N HIS A 9 -4.68 30.47 1.62
CA HIS A 9 -4.91 29.02 1.74
C HIS A 9 -4.38 28.23 0.53
N PHE A 10 -4.40 28.82 -0.66
CA PHE A 10 -3.91 28.18 -1.90
C PHE A 10 -2.57 28.73 -2.40
N LEU A 11 -1.96 29.67 -1.67
CA LEU A 11 -0.71 30.33 -2.04
C LEU A 11 0.41 29.31 -2.31
N GLY A 12 0.63 28.41 -1.36
CA GLY A 12 1.65 27.36 -1.47
C GLY A 12 1.39 26.43 -2.65
N THR A 13 0.14 26.01 -2.85
CA THR A 13 -0.28 25.14 -3.95
C THR A 13 -0.07 25.79 -5.30
N LYS A 14 -0.41 27.08 -5.43
CA LYS A 14 -0.25 27.83 -6.68
C LYS A 14 1.20 27.96 -7.06
N ILE A 15 2.06 28.35 -6.10
CA ILE A 15 3.52 28.40 -6.30
C ILE A 15 4.04 27.02 -6.73
N ARG A 16 3.62 25.96 -6.04
CA ARG A 16 4.03 24.58 -6.37
C ARG A 16 3.59 24.16 -7.77
N THR A 17 2.35 24.48 -8.14
CA THR A 17 1.76 24.06 -9.41
C THR A 17 2.38 24.80 -10.58
N ILE A 18 2.55 26.13 -10.48
CA ILE A 18 3.20 26.93 -11.52
C ILE A 18 4.69 26.59 -11.64
N ARG A 19 5.38 26.28 -10.53
CA ARG A 19 6.77 25.81 -10.57
C ARG A 19 6.89 24.48 -11.31
N LYS A 20 6.02 23.50 -10.98
CA LYS A 20 6.01 22.18 -11.62
C LYS A 20 5.60 22.25 -13.09
N SER A 21 4.64 23.11 -13.47
CA SER A 21 4.25 23.29 -14.87
C SER A 21 5.39 23.87 -15.70
N ASN A 22 6.20 24.77 -15.11
CA ASN A 22 7.41 25.30 -15.72
C ASN A 22 8.64 24.36 -15.59
N LYS A 23 8.46 23.13 -15.07
CA LYS A 23 9.52 22.12 -14.89
C LYS A 23 10.73 22.59 -14.06
N LEU A 24 10.50 23.47 -13.09
CA LEU A 24 11.54 24.00 -12.20
C LEU A 24 11.64 23.17 -10.91
N THR A 25 12.86 22.90 -10.45
CA THR A 25 13.13 22.40 -9.10
C THR A 25 13.01 23.54 -8.07
N LEU A 26 13.04 23.20 -6.77
CA LEU A 26 13.04 24.25 -5.73
C LEU A 26 14.37 25.01 -5.74
N GLU A 27 15.45 24.31 -6.07
CA GLU A 27 16.79 24.85 -6.30
C GLU A 27 16.77 25.86 -7.45
N ASP A 28 16.21 25.49 -8.61
CA ASP A 28 16.11 26.40 -9.77
C ASP A 28 15.32 27.66 -9.44
N LEU A 29 14.23 27.54 -8.68
CA LEU A 29 13.43 28.70 -8.27
C LEU A 29 14.20 29.60 -7.29
N SER A 30 14.93 29.00 -6.33
CA SER A 30 15.75 29.74 -5.36
C SER A 30 16.92 30.48 -6.02
N GLU A 31 17.54 29.86 -7.02
CA GLU A 31 18.63 30.45 -7.81
C GLU A 31 18.12 31.63 -8.65
N ARG A 32 16.99 31.47 -9.35
CA ARG A 32 16.35 32.56 -10.10
C ARG A 32 15.94 33.74 -9.22
N CYS A 33 15.46 33.48 -8.00
CA CYS A 33 15.25 34.54 -7.01
C CYS A 33 16.57 35.24 -6.67
N SER A 34 17.63 34.48 -6.43
CA SER A 34 18.93 35.03 -6.04
C SER A 34 19.54 35.90 -7.14
N GLU A 35 19.33 35.56 -8.41
CA GLU A 35 19.72 36.37 -9.58
C GLU A 35 18.93 37.68 -9.69
N ASP A 36 17.62 37.66 -9.43
CA ASP A 36 16.76 38.85 -9.48
C ASP A 36 17.03 39.82 -8.32
N ASN A 37 17.02 39.32 -7.08
CA ASN A 37 17.34 40.12 -5.89
C ASN A 37 17.90 39.24 -4.76
N PRO A 38 19.23 39.30 -4.51
CA PRO A 38 19.88 38.45 -3.52
C PRO A 38 19.52 38.79 -2.06
N LYS A 39 18.96 39.98 -1.79
CA LYS A 39 18.61 40.38 -0.41
C LYS A 39 17.31 39.74 0.09
N THR A 40 16.40 39.43 -0.82
CA THR A 40 15.06 38.89 -0.51
C THR A 40 14.88 37.44 -0.94
N ALA A 41 15.91 36.86 -1.58
CA ALA A 41 15.84 35.52 -2.14
C ALA A 41 15.54 34.44 -1.08
N PRO A 42 14.44 33.68 -1.24
CA PRO A 42 14.10 32.61 -0.33
C PRO A 42 15.01 31.40 -0.55
N SER A 43 15.44 30.76 0.54
CA SER A 43 16.17 29.49 0.48
C SER A 43 15.25 28.35 0.05
N VAL A 44 15.83 27.27 -0.49
CA VAL A 44 15.12 26.02 -0.86
C VAL A 44 14.24 25.50 0.29
N SER A 45 14.76 25.52 1.52
CA SER A 45 14.01 25.11 2.71
C SER A 45 12.80 26.02 2.97
N TYR A 46 12.97 27.34 2.83
CA TYR A 46 11.88 28.28 3.04
C TYR A 46 10.80 28.17 1.95
N LEU A 47 11.20 28.01 0.68
CA LEU A 47 10.27 27.72 -0.43
C LEU A 47 9.47 26.44 -0.18
N SER A 48 10.13 25.37 0.30
CA SER A 48 9.45 24.13 0.68
C SER A 48 8.45 24.35 1.81
N MET A 49 8.76 25.17 2.80
CA MET A 49 7.81 25.51 3.87
C MET A 49 6.61 26.31 3.34
N ILE A 50 6.81 27.19 2.35
CA ILE A 50 5.74 27.96 1.70
C ILE A 50 4.84 27.03 0.88
N GLU A 51 5.41 26.18 0.02
CA GLU A 51 4.64 25.27 -0.84
C GLU A 51 3.80 24.25 -0.06
N ASN A 52 4.25 23.86 1.12
CA ASN A 52 3.53 22.95 2.01
C ASN A 52 2.58 23.67 2.98
N GLY A 53 2.38 24.99 2.82
CA GLY A 53 1.50 25.79 3.67
C GLY A 53 1.97 25.96 5.12
N LYS A 54 3.22 25.60 5.44
CA LYS A 54 3.79 25.71 6.80
C LYS A 54 4.22 27.12 7.15
N ARG A 55 4.56 27.94 6.15
CA ARG A 55 4.93 29.35 6.34
C ARG A 55 4.33 30.22 5.25
N LEU A 56 4.05 31.46 5.62
CA LEU A 56 3.67 32.50 4.68
C LEU A 56 4.93 33.26 4.25
N PRO A 57 5.09 33.58 2.95
CA PRO A 57 6.12 34.50 2.49
C PRO A 57 5.83 35.91 3.01
N SER A 58 6.89 36.73 3.15
CA SER A 58 6.71 38.18 3.25
C SER A 58 6.23 38.75 1.91
N ASP A 59 5.65 39.95 1.94
CA ASP A 59 5.19 40.63 0.71
C ASP A 59 6.32 40.79 -0.32
N ASP A 60 7.56 41.02 0.13
CA ASP A 60 8.73 41.17 -0.75
C ASP A 60 9.10 39.83 -1.42
N VAL A 61 9.06 38.73 -0.67
CA VAL A 61 9.31 37.38 -1.21
C VAL A 61 8.20 36.99 -2.19
N LEU A 62 6.94 37.33 -1.87
CA LEU A 62 5.81 37.05 -2.75
C LEU A 62 5.93 37.83 -4.06
N LYS A 63 6.28 39.12 -4.00
CA LYS A 63 6.52 39.94 -5.20
C LYS A 63 7.64 39.39 -6.07
N GLN A 64 8.73 38.94 -5.45
CA GLN A 64 9.85 38.34 -6.17
C GLN A 64 9.45 37.03 -6.87
N ILE A 65 8.74 36.14 -6.19
CA ILE A 65 8.19 34.92 -6.79
C ILE A 65 7.22 35.27 -7.93
N ALA A 66 6.38 36.28 -7.74
CA ALA A 66 5.42 36.75 -8.73
C ALA A 66 6.10 37.30 -9.99
N ASN A 67 7.18 38.08 -9.83
CA ASN A 67 8.01 38.56 -10.95
C ASN A 67 8.60 37.42 -11.78
N ILE A 68 9.17 36.39 -11.13
CA ILE A 68 9.76 35.23 -11.82
C ILE A 68 8.72 34.49 -12.66
N PHE A 69 7.50 34.36 -12.13
CA PHE A 69 6.40 33.69 -12.82
C PHE A 69 5.57 34.62 -13.71
N GLN A 70 5.93 35.90 -13.82
CA GLN A 70 5.21 36.93 -14.58
C GLN A 70 3.71 36.97 -14.21
N LYS A 71 3.43 37.01 -12.90
CA LYS A 71 2.09 37.11 -12.33
C LYS A 71 2.04 38.28 -11.36
N GLU A 72 0.83 38.77 -11.11
CA GLU A 72 0.58 39.72 -10.03
C GLU A 72 0.56 38.97 -8.67
N PRO A 73 1.08 39.55 -7.57
CA PRO A 73 1.03 38.94 -6.24
C PRO A 73 -0.37 38.50 -5.81
N GLU A 74 -1.40 39.26 -6.19
CA GLU A 74 -2.81 38.99 -5.92
C GLU A 74 -3.30 37.68 -6.55
N TRP A 75 -2.71 37.26 -7.69
CA TRP A 75 -3.05 36.00 -8.34
C TRP A 75 -2.76 34.79 -7.44
N PHE A 76 -1.69 34.87 -6.63
CA PHE A 76 -1.38 33.79 -5.69
C PHE A 76 -2.26 33.79 -4.44
N LEU A 77 -2.95 34.91 -4.19
CA LEU A 77 -3.85 35.11 -3.06
C LEU A 77 -5.33 34.99 -3.48
N ASP A 78 -5.62 34.76 -4.77
CA ASP A 78 -6.98 34.48 -5.19
C ASP A 78 -7.38 33.05 -4.78
N GLU A 79 -8.65 32.86 -4.40
CA GLU A 79 -9.16 31.58 -3.89
C GLU A 79 -9.43 30.54 -5.01
N ASN A 80 -9.05 30.83 -6.27
CA ASN A 80 -9.29 29.93 -7.39
C ASN A 80 -8.12 28.96 -7.56
N LEU A 81 -8.41 27.66 -7.52
CA LEU A 81 -7.45 26.58 -7.81
C LEU A 81 -7.26 26.31 -9.31
N ASP A 82 -8.04 26.97 -10.17
CA ASP A 82 -8.00 26.79 -11.63
C ASP A 82 -6.72 27.38 -12.23
N ILE A 83 -5.64 26.64 -12.09
CA ILE A 83 -4.49 26.77 -12.98
C ILE A 83 -4.86 25.90 -14.18
N SER A 84 -5.44 26.51 -15.20
CA SER A 84 -5.68 25.88 -16.50
C SER A 84 -4.35 25.48 -17.14
N VAL A 85 -3.81 24.33 -16.70
CA VAL A 85 -2.67 23.70 -17.36
C VAL A 85 -3.22 22.84 -18.48
N PRO A 86 -2.77 23.02 -19.75
CA PRO A 86 -3.02 22.04 -20.78
C PRO A 86 -2.38 20.74 -20.32
N ILE A 87 -3.21 19.75 -19.99
CA ILE A 87 -2.74 18.40 -19.74
C ILE A 87 -2.20 17.93 -21.09
N ASP A 88 -0.89 17.74 -21.22
CA ASP A 88 -0.33 17.08 -22.39
C ASP A 88 -1.11 15.77 -22.59
N ALA A 89 -1.75 15.65 -23.76
CA ALA A 89 -2.70 14.58 -24.09
C ALA A 89 -2.07 13.17 -24.17
N THR A 90 -0.80 13.02 -23.78
CA THR A 90 -0.05 11.76 -23.80
C THR A 90 -0.04 11.03 -22.45
N ASP A 91 -0.64 11.60 -21.39
CA ASP A 91 -0.67 11.04 -20.03
C ASP A 91 -2.06 10.46 -19.66
N GLU A 92 -2.65 9.65 -20.56
CA GLU A 92 -4.00 9.07 -20.43
C GLU A 92 -4.23 8.16 -19.19
N PHE A 93 -3.20 7.93 -18.36
CA PHE A 93 -3.29 7.11 -17.15
C PHE A 93 -2.88 7.85 -15.87
N LYS A 94 -3.04 9.18 -15.78
CA LYS A 94 -2.94 9.85 -14.48
C LYS A 94 -4.14 9.46 -13.62
N HIS A 95 -3.89 8.54 -12.69
CA HIS A 95 -4.78 8.26 -11.57
C HIS A 95 -5.27 9.57 -10.96
N PHE A 96 -6.59 9.71 -10.82
CA PHE A 96 -7.20 10.84 -10.12
C PHE A 96 -6.53 10.99 -8.75
N THR A 97 -5.74 12.04 -8.60
CA THR A 97 -5.06 12.34 -7.34
C THR A 97 -5.84 13.47 -6.70
N LEU A 98 -6.51 13.19 -5.59
CA LEU A 98 -7.27 14.21 -4.86
C LEU A 98 -6.31 15.36 -4.46
N PRO A 99 -6.53 16.60 -4.92
CA PRO A 99 -5.74 17.73 -4.47
C PRO A 99 -6.02 17.95 -2.97
N LEU A 100 -5.00 17.74 -2.14
CA LEU A 100 -5.11 17.85 -0.68
C LEU A 100 -4.97 19.31 -0.25
N GLU A 101 -5.90 20.16 -0.70
CA GLU A 101 -5.91 21.58 -0.39
C GLU A 101 -7.28 22.08 0.10
N PRO A 102 -7.31 23.00 1.08
CA PRO A 102 -6.16 23.55 1.80
C PRO A 102 -5.49 22.51 2.73
N GLY A 103 -4.16 22.42 2.70
CA GLY A 103 -3.40 21.34 3.35
C GLY A 103 -3.66 21.13 4.84
N PHE A 104 -4.11 22.16 5.57
CA PHE A 104 -4.45 22.03 6.99
C PHE A 104 -5.66 21.11 7.24
N LEU A 105 -6.61 20.98 6.31
CA LEU A 105 -7.76 20.07 6.42
C LEU A 105 -7.36 18.59 6.32
N TYR A 106 -6.18 18.33 5.74
CA TYR A 106 -5.62 17.00 5.56
C TYR A 106 -4.50 16.72 6.56
N SER A 107 -4.49 17.43 7.71
CA SER A 107 -3.57 17.13 8.80
C SER A 107 -3.81 15.72 9.35
N LYS A 108 -2.77 15.12 9.93
CA LYS A 108 -2.87 13.77 10.50
C LYS A 108 -3.96 13.71 11.57
N GLU A 109 -4.08 14.75 12.38
CA GLU A 109 -5.06 14.85 13.47
C GLU A 109 -6.50 14.89 12.95
N LEU A 110 -6.76 15.70 11.91
CA LEU A 110 -8.11 15.80 11.33
C LEU A 110 -8.48 14.52 10.56
N LEU A 111 -7.54 13.95 9.80
CA LEU A 111 -7.76 12.68 9.11
C LEU A 111 -8.02 11.52 10.08
N GLN A 112 -7.33 11.48 11.22
CA GLN A 112 -7.58 10.46 12.26
C GLN A 112 -9.01 10.53 12.82
N GLY A 113 -9.61 11.73 12.89
CA GLY A 113 -11.01 11.90 13.29
C GLY A 113 -12.02 11.65 12.17
N ALA A 114 -11.73 12.12 10.95
CA ALA A 114 -12.68 12.07 9.83
C ALA A 114 -12.74 10.71 9.13
N ILE A 115 -11.65 9.93 9.10
CA ILE A 115 -11.62 8.62 8.43
C ILE A 115 -12.62 7.65 9.07
N PRO A 116 -12.65 7.44 10.41
CA PRO A 116 -13.64 6.55 11.03
C PRO A 116 -15.08 6.92 10.68
N GLU A 117 -15.42 8.21 10.72
CA GLU A 117 -16.74 8.71 10.34
C GLU A 117 -17.08 8.40 8.88
N LEU A 118 -16.13 8.62 7.96
CA LEU A 118 -16.30 8.28 6.55
C LEU A 118 -16.54 6.77 6.35
N LEU A 119 -15.79 5.92 7.06
CA LEU A 119 -15.95 4.46 6.99
C LEU A 119 -17.32 4.01 7.51
N GLU A 120 -17.80 4.60 8.60
CA GLU A 120 -19.12 4.33 9.16
C GLU A 120 -20.23 4.75 8.18
N GLN A 121 -20.16 5.96 7.63
CA GLN A 121 -21.13 6.48 6.66
C GLN A 121 -21.19 5.66 5.37
N THR A 122 -20.05 5.15 4.91
CA THR A 122 -19.93 4.35 3.68
C THR A 122 -20.15 2.85 3.89
N GLY A 123 -20.22 2.39 5.15
CA GLY A 123 -20.31 0.97 5.48
C GLY A 123 -19.05 0.16 5.13
N ILE A 124 -17.90 0.82 4.99
CA ILE A 124 -16.62 0.16 4.66
C ILE A 124 -15.99 -0.37 5.95
N SER A 125 -15.68 -1.67 5.99
CA SER A 125 -15.03 -2.27 7.15
C SER A 125 -13.54 -1.87 7.28
N GLY A 126 -12.98 -1.97 8.49
CA GLY A 126 -11.55 -1.71 8.72
C GLY A 126 -10.65 -2.55 7.81
N LYS A 127 -11.00 -3.82 7.59
CA LYS A 127 -10.28 -4.73 6.69
C LYS A 127 -10.36 -4.30 5.22
N GLN A 128 -11.54 -3.88 4.74
CA GLN A 128 -11.69 -3.36 3.38
C GLN A 128 -10.89 -2.07 3.19
N PHE A 129 -10.93 -1.17 4.16
CA PHE A 129 -10.12 0.05 4.14
C PHE A 129 -8.62 -0.27 4.13
N ALA A 130 -8.18 -1.23 4.94
CA ALA A 130 -6.78 -1.69 4.95
C ALA A 130 -6.35 -2.22 3.58
N GLN A 131 -7.21 -2.99 2.90
CA GLN A 131 -6.93 -3.49 1.55
C GLN A 131 -6.77 -2.34 0.54
N LEU A 132 -7.56 -1.27 0.65
CA LEU A 132 -7.40 -0.07 -0.19
C LEU A 132 -6.05 0.62 0.07
N LEU A 133 -5.67 0.77 1.35
CA LEU A 133 -4.37 1.34 1.73
C LEU A 133 -3.20 0.48 1.21
N ILE A 134 -3.28 -0.84 1.38
CA ILE A 134 -2.28 -1.80 0.90
C ILE A 134 -2.15 -1.71 -0.62
N ARG A 135 -3.28 -1.65 -1.34
CA ARG A 135 -3.26 -1.50 -2.80
C ARG A 135 -2.55 -0.21 -3.24
N SER A 136 -2.89 0.92 -2.62
CA SER A 136 -2.21 2.20 -2.87
C SER A 136 -0.71 2.12 -2.58
N TYR A 137 -0.34 1.45 -1.48
CA TYR A 137 1.04 1.19 -1.12
C TYR A 137 1.77 0.30 -2.15
N GLN A 138 1.12 -0.75 -2.67
CA GLN A 138 1.68 -1.59 -3.74
C GLN A 138 1.90 -0.81 -5.02
N GLU A 139 0.92 -0.01 -5.45
CA GLU A 139 1.02 0.83 -6.65
C GLU A 139 2.17 1.84 -6.53
N LYS A 140 2.26 2.54 -5.38
CA LYS A 140 3.35 3.48 -5.09
C LYS A 140 4.74 2.83 -5.18
N ASN A 141 4.86 1.59 -4.73
CA ASN A 141 6.11 0.82 -4.77
C ASN A 141 6.30 0.01 -6.06
N LYS A 142 5.41 0.14 -7.06
CA LYS A 142 5.41 -0.67 -8.30
C LYS A 142 5.43 -2.18 -8.01
N ASN A 143 4.79 -2.57 -6.91
CA ASN A 143 4.75 -3.93 -6.38
C ASN A 143 6.15 -4.55 -6.14
N ARG A 144 7.10 -3.74 -5.65
CA ARG A 144 8.47 -4.15 -5.33
C ARG A 144 8.76 -3.92 -3.85
N PHE A 145 9.12 -4.99 -3.14
CA PHE A 145 9.44 -4.96 -1.72
C PHE A 145 10.77 -5.69 -1.46
N PRO A 146 11.92 -5.01 -1.64
CA PRO A 146 13.24 -5.64 -1.56
C PRO A 146 13.51 -6.34 -0.24
N ASP A 147 13.00 -5.82 0.88
CA ASP A 147 13.22 -6.42 2.20
C ASP A 147 12.48 -7.76 2.33
N LEU A 148 11.20 -7.81 1.92
CA LEU A 148 10.43 -9.07 1.87
C LEU A 148 11.03 -10.08 0.87
N GLU A 149 11.46 -9.60 -0.31
CA GLU A 149 12.18 -10.41 -1.30
C GLU A 149 13.45 -11.03 -0.68
N LYS A 150 14.24 -10.22 0.02
CA LYS A 150 15.50 -10.63 0.65
C LYS A 150 15.26 -11.64 1.76
N SER A 151 14.31 -11.39 2.67
CA SER A 151 13.97 -12.34 3.73
C SER A 151 13.53 -13.69 3.18
N ALA A 152 12.71 -13.70 2.12
CA ALA A 152 12.29 -14.95 1.48
C ALA A 152 13.46 -15.67 0.80
N GLU A 153 14.36 -14.94 0.13
CA GLU A 153 15.56 -15.50 -0.49
C GLU A 153 16.55 -16.09 0.53
N GLU A 154 16.70 -15.47 1.70
CA GLU A 154 17.54 -15.95 2.81
C GLU A 154 16.96 -17.21 3.46
N ILE A 155 15.65 -17.26 3.68
CA ILE A 155 14.99 -18.44 4.26
C ILE A 155 14.98 -19.61 3.27
N GLY A 156 14.65 -19.36 2.00
CA GLY A 156 14.57 -20.38 0.95
C GLY A 156 15.90 -20.71 0.27
N ASN A 157 16.99 -20.02 0.62
CA ASN A 157 18.30 -20.11 -0.06
C ASN A 157 18.21 -19.98 -1.59
N LYS A 158 17.25 -19.19 -2.09
CA LYS A 158 16.96 -18.99 -3.52
C LYS A 158 16.71 -20.31 -4.27
N LYS A 159 16.28 -21.38 -3.57
CA LYS A 159 15.97 -22.67 -4.19
C LYS A 159 14.73 -22.52 -5.07
N PHE A 160 14.82 -23.01 -6.30
CA PHE A 160 13.70 -22.98 -7.24
C PHE A 160 13.84 -24.15 -8.24
N PRO A 161 12.81 -24.98 -8.46
CA PRO A 161 11.53 -24.98 -7.74
C PRO A 161 11.68 -25.50 -6.30
N LEU A 162 10.79 -25.05 -5.43
CA LEU A 162 10.73 -25.47 -4.03
C LEU A 162 9.65 -26.55 -3.86
N ASP A 163 10.01 -27.69 -3.27
CA ASP A 163 9.10 -28.82 -3.09
C ASP A 163 8.48 -28.88 -1.68
N HIS A 164 7.59 -29.85 -1.47
CA HIS A 164 6.92 -30.00 -0.17
C HIS A 164 7.84 -30.53 0.95
N ASN A 165 8.89 -31.29 0.62
CA ASN A 165 9.88 -31.73 1.60
C ASN A 165 10.74 -30.56 2.05
N ASP A 166 11.11 -29.67 1.13
CA ASP A 166 11.80 -28.41 1.43
C ASP A 166 10.99 -27.55 2.41
N LEU A 167 9.69 -27.36 2.15
CA LEU A 167 8.81 -26.64 3.08
C LEU A 167 8.76 -27.33 4.45
N ARG A 168 8.68 -28.66 4.51
CA ARG A 168 8.73 -29.39 5.79
C ARG A 168 10.06 -29.16 6.53
N HIS A 169 11.18 -29.11 5.82
CA HIS A 169 12.48 -28.78 6.42
C HIS A 169 12.51 -27.35 6.95
N LEU A 170 11.99 -26.39 6.18
CA LEU A 170 11.86 -24.99 6.63
C LEU A 170 10.96 -24.86 7.85
N TYR A 171 9.84 -25.58 7.89
CA TYR A 171 8.95 -25.62 9.05
C TYR A 171 9.68 -26.12 10.30
N LYS A 172 10.36 -27.27 10.21
CA LYS A 172 11.13 -27.83 11.32
C LYS A 172 12.22 -26.87 11.80
N LYS A 173 12.97 -26.27 10.86
CA LYS A 173 14.03 -25.30 11.16
C LYS A 173 13.51 -24.07 11.90
N ASN A 174 12.29 -23.63 11.59
CA ASN A 174 11.66 -22.45 12.20
C ASN A 174 10.67 -22.79 13.32
N GLY A 175 10.71 -24.01 13.85
CA GLY A 175 9.89 -24.44 14.99
C GLY A 175 8.38 -24.56 14.70
N LEU A 176 7.96 -24.59 13.44
CA LEU A 176 6.55 -24.75 13.06
C LEU A 176 6.12 -26.22 12.99
N LYS A 177 4.89 -26.47 13.44
CA LYS A 177 4.23 -27.78 13.38
C LYS A 177 3.01 -27.73 12.48
N ILE A 178 2.84 -28.76 11.64
CA ILE A 178 1.65 -28.91 10.79
C ILE A 178 0.68 -29.88 11.48
N LYS A 179 -0.55 -29.41 11.73
CA LYS A 179 -1.67 -30.22 12.22
C LYS A 179 -2.71 -30.37 11.12
N TRP A 180 -3.28 -31.57 10.98
CA TRP A 180 -4.26 -31.85 9.93
C TRP A 180 -5.66 -31.94 10.52
N PHE A 181 -6.60 -31.17 9.99
CA PHE A 181 -8.01 -31.26 10.36
C PHE A 181 -8.88 -31.67 9.17
N SER A 182 -10.09 -32.14 9.46
CA SER A 182 -11.08 -32.52 8.46
C SER A 182 -12.33 -31.67 8.66
N GLN A 183 -12.61 -30.76 7.74
CA GLN A 183 -13.85 -30.00 7.71
C GLN A 183 -14.43 -30.05 6.30
N LYS A 184 -15.74 -30.34 6.19
CA LYS A 184 -16.47 -30.31 4.92
C LYS A 184 -16.75 -28.87 4.52
N THR A 185 -16.89 -28.62 3.21
CA THR A 185 -17.34 -27.33 2.68
C THR A 185 -18.68 -26.93 3.28
N THR A 186 -18.81 -25.69 3.73
CA THR A 186 -20.08 -25.13 4.20
C THR A 186 -20.80 -24.49 3.02
N GLU A 187 -22.07 -24.85 2.82
CA GLU A 187 -22.97 -24.20 1.86
C GLU A 187 -23.62 -23.02 2.56
N THR A 188 -23.40 -21.83 2.02
CA THR A 188 -23.67 -20.57 2.72
C THR A 188 -25.09 -20.05 2.53
N LYS A 189 -25.83 -20.62 1.58
CA LYS A 189 -27.30 -20.53 1.39
C LYS A 189 -27.72 -21.62 0.40
N PRO A 190 -28.94 -22.18 0.47
CA PRO A 190 -29.43 -23.16 -0.53
C PRO A 190 -29.51 -22.60 -1.97
N GLN A 191 -29.33 -21.28 -2.16
CA GLN A 191 -29.29 -20.60 -3.45
C GLN A 191 -27.89 -20.06 -3.85
N ALA A 192 -26.87 -20.16 -2.98
CA ALA A 192 -25.52 -19.71 -3.28
C ALA A 192 -24.70 -20.82 -3.95
N ARG A 193 -24.16 -20.55 -5.15
CA ARG A 193 -23.34 -21.52 -5.91
C ARG A 193 -21.95 -21.78 -5.33
N ASN A 194 -21.49 -20.97 -4.37
CA ASN A 194 -20.10 -20.97 -3.93
C ASN A 194 -19.94 -21.68 -2.58
N LYS A 195 -19.32 -22.86 -2.61
CA LYS A 195 -18.94 -23.62 -1.42
C LYS A 195 -17.70 -22.99 -0.78
N THR A 196 -17.80 -22.57 0.48
CA THR A 196 -16.64 -22.02 1.20
C THR A 196 -15.90 -23.15 1.94
N LEU A 197 -14.58 -23.17 1.81
CA LEU A 197 -13.70 -24.14 2.48
C LEU A 197 -12.68 -23.39 3.32
N LEU A 198 -12.66 -23.67 4.63
CA LEU A 198 -11.53 -23.31 5.47
C LEU A 198 -10.33 -24.19 5.09
N ARG A 199 -9.32 -23.59 4.44
CA ARG A 199 -8.15 -24.29 3.92
C ARG A 199 -7.09 -24.47 4.99
N SER A 200 -6.70 -23.39 5.64
CA SER A 200 -5.68 -23.41 6.67
C SER A 200 -5.75 -22.20 7.59
N PHE A 201 -5.27 -22.34 8.82
CA PHE A 201 -5.17 -21.23 9.78
C PHE A 201 -3.94 -21.41 10.68
N PHE A 202 -3.53 -20.31 11.30
CA PHE A 202 -2.37 -20.26 12.19
C PHE A 202 -2.86 -20.20 13.65
N GLU A 203 -2.34 -21.08 14.50
CA GLU A 203 -2.52 -21.03 15.94
C GLU A 203 -1.18 -20.60 16.58
N SER A 204 -1.21 -19.43 17.22
CA SER A 204 -0.04 -18.85 17.86
C SER A 204 0.49 -19.80 18.95
N PRO A 205 1.82 -19.95 19.10
CA PRO A 205 2.89 -19.23 18.39
C PRO A 205 3.52 -19.99 17.22
N SER A 206 3.09 -21.23 16.96
CA SER A 206 3.90 -22.13 16.11
C SER A 206 3.15 -23.28 15.42
N GLU A 207 1.82 -23.29 15.46
CA GLU A 207 1.03 -24.38 14.91
C GLU A 207 0.24 -23.93 13.68
N VAL A 208 0.29 -24.73 12.63
CA VAL A 208 -0.42 -24.47 11.38
C VAL A 208 -1.39 -25.60 11.13
N TYR A 209 -2.67 -25.28 11.14
CA TYR A 209 -3.74 -26.23 10.85
C TYR A 209 -4.05 -26.20 9.38
N VAL A 210 -4.05 -27.37 8.75
CA VAL A 210 -4.27 -27.54 7.32
C VAL A 210 -5.39 -28.55 7.10
N ASN A 211 -6.36 -28.19 6.26
CA ASN A 211 -7.46 -29.06 5.91
C ASN A 211 -6.95 -30.23 5.05
N LYS A 212 -7.32 -31.47 5.40
CA LYS A 212 -6.97 -32.67 4.62
C LYS A 212 -7.43 -32.59 3.16
N ALA A 213 -8.44 -31.78 2.83
CA ALA A 213 -8.86 -31.51 1.45
C ALA A 213 -7.69 -30.98 0.58
N LEU A 214 -6.77 -30.21 1.15
CA LEU A 214 -5.59 -29.68 0.42
C LEU A 214 -4.59 -30.76 0.00
N LYS A 215 -4.70 -32.00 0.49
CA LYS A 215 -3.84 -33.10 0.01
C LYS A 215 -4.10 -33.43 -1.47
N GLN A 216 -5.29 -33.09 -1.98
CA GLN A 216 -5.67 -33.27 -3.38
C GLN A 216 -5.16 -32.12 -4.27
N ASP A 217 -4.73 -31.00 -3.67
CA ASP A 217 -4.21 -29.82 -4.36
C ASP A 217 -2.85 -29.41 -3.76
N PRO A 218 -1.76 -30.10 -4.16
CA PRO A 218 -0.43 -29.88 -3.61
C PRO A 218 0.13 -28.49 -3.93
N GLU A 219 -0.37 -27.84 -4.99
CA GLU A 219 0.08 -26.51 -5.41
C GLU A 219 -0.43 -25.45 -4.45
N ARG A 220 -1.74 -25.47 -4.14
CA ARG A 220 -2.33 -24.61 -3.10
C ARG A 220 -1.78 -24.91 -1.73
N LEU A 221 -1.55 -26.18 -1.40
CA LEU A 221 -0.91 -26.56 -0.14
C LEU A 221 0.46 -25.89 0.02
N LYS A 222 1.28 -25.86 -1.04
CA LYS A 222 2.59 -25.19 -1.01
C LYS A 222 2.45 -23.70 -0.74
N TYR A 223 1.48 -23.03 -1.38
CA TYR A 223 1.21 -21.62 -1.15
C TYR A 223 0.79 -21.35 0.30
N ASP A 224 -0.23 -22.06 0.80
CA ASP A 224 -0.74 -21.89 2.16
C ASP A 224 0.38 -22.05 3.19
N LEU A 225 1.18 -23.12 3.07
CA LEU A 225 2.32 -23.37 3.96
C LEU A 225 3.38 -22.26 3.86
N SER A 226 3.67 -21.78 2.65
CA SER A 226 4.65 -20.70 2.46
C SER A 226 4.18 -19.39 3.09
N ALA A 227 2.88 -19.07 3.01
CA ALA A 227 2.30 -17.90 3.66
C ALA A 227 2.34 -18.03 5.19
N HIS A 228 2.06 -19.21 5.74
CA HIS A 228 2.19 -19.46 7.19
C HIS A 228 3.62 -19.40 7.69
N LEU A 229 4.58 -19.87 6.89
CA LEU A 229 5.99 -19.68 7.18
C LEU A 229 6.36 -18.18 7.17
N GLY A 230 5.90 -17.43 6.18
CA GLY A 230 6.10 -15.98 6.10
C GLY A 230 5.62 -15.27 7.36
N HIS A 231 4.43 -15.59 7.84
CA HIS A 231 3.91 -15.04 9.08
C HIS A 231 4.80 -15.34 10.29
N LYS A 232 5.31 -16.57 10.40
CA LYS A 232 6.22 -16.93 11.49
C LYS A 232 7.54 -16.16 11.44
N ILE A 233 8.10 -15.98 10.23
CA ILE A 233 9.37 -15.30 10.02
C ILE A 233 9.25 -13.79 10.28
N LEU A 234 8.22 -13.16 9.72
CA LEU A 234 8.08 -11.69 9.72
C LEU A 234 7.42 -11.16 11.01
N HIS A 235 6.48 -11.92 11.57
CA HIS A 235 5.64 -11.47 12.70
C HIS A 235 5.78 -12.37 13.93
N GLN A 236 6.80 -13.24 13.97
CA GLN A 236 7.10 -14.12 15.09
C GLN A 236 5.99 -15.13 15.45
N GLY A 237 4.91 -15.20 14.66
CA GLY A 237 3.73 -16.01 14.95
C GLY A 237 2.83 -15.41 16.02
N ASP A 238 2.71 -14.07 16.06
CA ASP A 238 1.87 -13.32 17.02
C ASP A 238 0.36 -13.65 16.96
N GLY A 239 -0.08 -14.42 15.97
CA GLY A 239 -1.48 -14.86 15.82
C GLY A 239 -2.37 -13.83 15.12
N LEU A 240 -1.83 -12.68 14.70
CA LEU A 240 -2.56 -11.65 13.99
C LEU A 240 -2.61 -11.97 12.49
N ARG A 241 -3.34 -13.03 12.17
CA ARG A 241 -3.39 -13.62 10.83
C ARG A 241 -4.81 -14.08 10.52
N SER A 242 -5.31 -13.75 9.33
CA SER A 242 -6.57 -14.31 8.87
C SER A 242 -6.42 -15.80 8.51
N ALA A 243 -7.49 -16.55 8.74
CA ALA A 243 -7.60 -17.88 8.14
C ALA A 243 -7.61 -17.79 6.60
N ILE A 244 -6.97 -18.76 5.95
CA ILE A 244 -6.99 -18.91 4.50
C ILE A 244 -8.19 -19.76 4.12
N THR A 245 -9.03 -19.24 3.22
CA THR A 245 -10.25 -19.91 2.73
C THR A 245 -10.23 -20.08 1.21
N SER A 246 -11.17 -20.85 0.68
CA SER A 246 -11.56 -20.87 -0.73
C SER A 246 -13.05 -20.60 -0.84
N GLY A 247 -13.49 -19.88 -1.88
CA GLY A 247 -14.88 -19.44 -2.03
C GLY A 247 -15.12 -18.03 -1.47
N ASP A 248 -16.37 -17.58 -1.46
CA ASP A 248 -16.72 -16.26 -0.92
C ASP A 248 -16.41 -16.19 0.58
N ASN A 249 -15.84 -15.05 0.98
CA ASN A 249 -15.18 -14.80 2.28
C ASN A 249 -16.16 -14.69 3.46
N GLU A 250 -17.01 -15.69 3.70
CA GLU A 250 -17.90 -15.65 4.88
C GLU A 250 -17.16 -15.75 6.21
N PHE A 251 -16.02 -16.47 6.26
CA PHE A 251 -15.16 -16.52 7.45
C PHE A 251 -14.41 -15.19 7.72
N GLY A 252 -14.52 -14.22 6.82
CA GLY A 252 -13.97 -12.87 6.99
C GLY A 252 -15.00 -11.75 6.98
N SER A 253 -16.29 -12.05 6.74
CA SER A 253 -17.32 -11.01 6.55
C SER A 253 -18.54 -11.13 7.47
N ASN A 254 -18.76 -12.25 8.19
CA ASN A 254 -19.92 -12.38 9.06
C ASN A 254 -19.52 -12.52 10.53
N ASN A 255 -19.94 -11.53 11.32
CA ASN A 255 -20.07 -11.52 12.78
C ASN A 255 -18.84 -11.14 13.62
N GLN A 256 -18.40 -9.88 13.53
CA GLN A 256 -18.26 -9.07 14.75
C GLN A 256 -18.89 -7.71 14.49
N ASN A 257 -19.76 -7.30 15.42
CA ASN A 257 -20.69 -6.20 15.31
C ASN A 257 -20.06 -4.91 14.77
N LEU A 258 -20.73 -4.29 13.78
CA LEU A 258 -20.56 -2.87 13.40
C LEU A 258 -20.84 -1.90 14.57
N ALA A 259 -21.26 -2.41 15.72
CA ALA A 259 -21.45 -1.66 16.95
C ALA A 259 -20.56 -2.25 18.05
N ALA A 260 -19.36 -1.69 18.21
CA ALA A 260 -18.70 -1.39 19.49
C ALA A 260 -17.16 -1.37 19.34
N THR A 261 -16.59 -0.20 19.59
CA THR A 261 -15.17 0.09 19.86
C THR A 261 -14.28 0.37 18.65
N GLY A 262 -13.76 1.61 18.58
CA GLY A 262 -12.76 2.05 17.60
C GLY A 262 -11.43 1.29 17.62
N ASN A 263 -11.23 0.34 18.56
CA ASN A 263 -10.07 -0.54 18.62
C ASN A 263 -10.10 -1.69 17.58
N ILE A 264 -11.29 -2.04 17.05
CA ILE A 264 -11.43 -3.14 16.09
C ILE A 264 -10.79 -2.77 14.75
N HIS A 265 -10.88 -1.51 14.31
CA HIS A 265 -10.27 -1.05 13.06
C HIS A 265 -8.75 -1.20 13.02
N SER A 266 -8.04 -0.88 14.10
CA SER A 266 -6.57 -0.98 14.12
C SER A 266 -6.09 -2.43 14.01
N GLN A 267 -6.80 -3.35 14.66
CA GLN A 267 -6.46 -4.77 14.62
C GLN A 267 -6.76 -5.39 13.26
N ASP A 268 -7.87 -5.00 12.64
CA ASP A 268 -8.22 -5.41 11.28
C ASP A 268 -7.21 -4.90 10.25
N VAL A 269 -6.75 -3.65 10.41
CA VAL A 269 -5.72 -3.07 9.55
C VAL A 269 -4.39 -3.79 9.73
N LEU A 270 -3.98 -4.06 10.96
CA LEU A 270 -2.73 -4.76 11.25
C LEU A 270 -2.75 -6.21 10.74
N SER A 271 -3.85 -6.95 10.95
CA SER A 271 -3.99 -8.31 10.44
C SER A 271 -4.01 -8.35 8.91
N ALA A 272 -4.69 -7.41 8.24
CA ALA A 272 -4.65 -7.28 6.79
C ALA A 272 -3.23 -6.96 6.27
N TRP A 273 -2.49 -6.13 6.99
CA TRP A 273 -1.08 -5.84 6.70
C TRP A 273 -0.21 -7.09 6.82
N HIS A 274 -0.34 -7.84 7.91
CA HIS A 274 0.39 -9.10 8.12
C HIS A 274 0.03 -10.15 7.06
N ASP A 275 -1.23 -10.24 6.66
CA ASP A 275 -1.69 -11.12 5.57
C ASP A 275 -1.02 -10.74 4.24
N PHE A 276 -0.91 -9.44 3.94
CA PHE A 276 -0.21 -8.95 2.76
C PHE A 276 1.29 -9.30 2.79
N GLU A 277 2.01 -9.00 3.87
CA GLU A 277 3.45 -9.27 3.97
C GLU A 277 3.74 -10.76 3.90
N SER A 278 2.95 -11.58 4.59
CA SER A 278 3.04 -13.04 4.58
C SER A 278 2.76 -13.64 3.20
N SER A 279 1.76 -13.10 2.49
CA SER A 279 1.40 -13.48 1.12
C SER A 279 2.51 -13.11 0.12
N PHE A 280 3.03 -11.89 0.19
CA PHE A 280 4.12 -11.44 -0.66
C PHE A 280 5.39 -12.27 -0.43
N PHE A 281 5.73 -12.52 0.85
CA PHE A 281 6.82 -13.41 1.22
C PHE A 281 6.64 -14.81 0.62
N ALA A 282 5.44 -15.39 0.67
CA ALA A 282 5.17 -16.70 0.10
C ALA A 282 5.46 -16.74 -1.41
N GLY A 283 5.04 -15.70 -2.14
CA GLY A 283 5.35 -15.53 -3.56
C GLY A 283 6.85 -15.44 -3.80
N ALA A 284 7.57 -14.62 -3.03
CA ALA A 284 9.02 -14.47 -3.15
C ALA A 284 9.80 -15.73 -2.76
N LEU A 285 9.29 -16.54 -1.82
CA LEU A 285 9.89 -17.81 -1.40
C LEU A 285 9.73 -18.87 -2.48
N LEU A 286 8.53 -18.99 -3.05
CA LEU A 286 8.20 -19.98 -4.07
C LEU A 286 8.76 -19.60 -5.45
N CYS A 287 8.87 -18.31 -5.73
CA CYS A 287 9.40 -17.75 -6.97
C CYS A 287 10.52 -16.72 -6.69
N PRO A 288 11.71 -17.15 -6.21
CA PRO A 288 12.82 -16.24 -5.97
C PRO A 288 13.21 -15.48 -7.24
N LYS A 289 13.41 -14.18 -7.12
CA LYS A 289 13.48 -13.23 -8.26
C LYS A 289 14.45 -13.63 -9.35
N LYS A 290 15.72 -13.92 -9.00
CA LYS A 290 16.76 -14.29 -9.98
C LYS A 290 16.50 -15.66 -10.63
N PRO A 291 16.29 -16.75 -9.86
CA PRO A 291 15.94 -18.06 -10.43
C PRO A 291 14.67 -18.03 -11.29
N PHE A 292 13.61 -17.39 -10.80
CA PHE A 292 12.33 -17.32 -11.49
C PHE A 292 12.41 -16.50 -12.78
N SER A 293 13.08 -15.35 -12.76
CA SER A 293 13.33 -14.56 -13.97
C SER A 293 14.10 -15.35 -15.03
N ARG A 294 15.14 -16.09 -14.64
CA ARG A 294 15.87 -16.98 -15.57
C ARG A 294 14.97 -18.06 -16.17
N TYR A 295 14.09 -18.63 -15.36
CA TYR A 295 13.10 -19.60 -15.81
C TYR A 295 12.12 -18.99 -16.82
N LEU A 296 11.57 -17.80 -16.53
CA LEU A 296 10.65 -17.10 -17.45
C LEU A 296 11.32 -16.77 -18.78
N VAL A 297 12.57 -16.27 -18.77
CA VAL A 297 13.32 -15.98 -20.00
C VAL A 297 13.51 -17.25 -20.84
N ARG A 298 13.89 -18.37 -20.21
CA ARG A 298 14.03 -19.67 -20.90
C ARG A 298 12.72 -20.16 -21.52
N ASN A 299 11.59 -19.86 -20.88
CA ASN A 299 10.25 -20.27 -21.32
C ASN A 299 9.51 -19.16 -22.09
N LYS A 300 10.21 -18.11 -22.56
CA LYS A 300 9.64 -17.00 -23.34
C LYS A 300 8.41 -16.35 -22.67
N HIS A 301 8.42 -16.26 -21.34
CA HIS A 301 7.34 -15.70 -20.52
C HIS A 301 5.97 -16.39 -20.71
N GLN A 302 5.93 -17.64 -21.19
CA GLN A 302 4.70 -18.41 -21.23
C GLN A 302 4.28 -18.79 -19.80
N ILE A 303 2.99 -18.65 -19.49
CA ILE A 303 2.39 -18.92 -18.16
C ILE A 303 2.02 -20.41 -18.00
N LEU A 304 1.75 -21.10 -19.12
CA LEU A 304 1.39 -22.53 -19.17
C LEU A 304 2.36 -23.52 -18.50
N PRO A 305 3.68 -23.29 -18.38
CA PRO A 305 4.54 -24.22 -17.66
C PRO A 305 4.46 -24.08 -16.12
N ALA A 306 3.52 -23.30 -15.56
CA ALA A 306 3.22 -23.27 -14.12
C ALA A 306 2.87 -24.67 -13.54
N GLN A 307 2.22 -25.54 -14.32
CA GLN A 307 2.00 -26.95 -13.95
C GLN A 307 3.31 -27.72 -13.74
N GLN A 308 4.38 -27.37 -14.47
CA GLN A 308 5.70 -27.99 -14.30
C GLN A 308 6.36 -27.55 -12.99
N LEU A 309 6.07 -26.33 -12.53
CA LEU A 309 6.53 -25.80 -11.25
C LEU A 309 5.67 -26.28 -10.07
N LYS A 310 4.54 -26.93 -10.37
CA LYS A 310 3.52 -27.35 -9.40
C LYS A 310 3.05 -26.15 -8.56
N LEU A 311 2.85 -24.99 -9.19
CA LEU A 311 2.39 -23.77 -8.55
C LEU A 311 1.00 -23.46 -9.06
N SER A 312 0.10 -23.06 -8.15
CA SER A 312 -1.25 -22.69 -8.54
C SER A 312 -1.19 -21.43 -9.40
N PRO A 313 -2.05 -21.32 -10.44
CA PRO A 313 -2.13 -20.14 -11.30
C PRO A 313 -2.39 -18.85 -10.52
#